data_AF-A0A948WZT5-F1
#
_entry.id   AF-A0A948WZT5-F1
#
_cell.length_a   1.000
_cell.length_b   1.000
_cell.length_c   1.000
_cell.angle_alpha   90.00
_cell.angle_beta   90.00
_cell.angle_gamma   90.00
#
_symmetry.space_group_name_H-M   'P 1'
#
loop_
_entity.id
_entity.type
_entity.pdbx_description
1 polymer ?
#
loop_
_entity_poly.entity_id
_entity_poly.type
_entity_poly.pdbx_seq_one_letter_code
_entity_poly.pdbx_strand_id
1 'polypeptide(L)'
;MKQRLKHTLKILMSVIVLGMSVSSCTDLIFDDRSGCDIGVFVKFKYDYNLQHSDMFADHVGEVTVYVFDEQGRYVTEKVEANEDGLSPLKDDDYSMFFDLPEGKYQFVAYAMQRKYSDLIEENGAKFVRSRGFYDRNLMMEDLNVELSHKVSDIDGNLYIDHQNLPLDTLWHSKSDEPVEVVQGKYVYHTLSLVRNTKVISVVLRDIEEPDAMNIDDYDMYIDGANVILNYDNTPDNSVRARCTPYVSWNTQDPDVNSRSGVGNMGHADFMTSRIILHDSTADDEVLVVKNKNTGKNVIEVNLPDLLTRLSSYDETKRYTKQEFLDRGYDYDLTFFLAGDSWAYVNVSIGVLGWSKRIQNVEL
;
A
#
# COMPACT_ATOMS: atom_id res chain seq x y z
N MET A 1 66.13 -31.26 62.59
CA MET A 1 66.19 -30.32 61.43
C MET A 1 65.16 -30.55 60.32
N LYS A 2 64.47 -31.71 60.22
CA LYS A 2 63.48 -31.98 59.14
C LYS A 2 62.04 -31.49 59.37
N GLN A 3 61.66 -31.10 60.60
CA GLN A 3 60.30 -30.60 60.90
C GLN A 3 60.12 -29.08 60.74
N ARG A 4 61.19 -28.28 60.87
CA ARG A 4 61.10 -26.81 60.68
C ARG A 4 60.96 -26.41 59.21
N LEU A 5 61.43 -27.23 58.26
CA LEU A 5 61.35 -26.94 56.82
C LEU A 5 59.96 -27.18 56.21
N LYS A 6 59.13 -28.06 56.81
CA LYS A 6 57.76 -28.34 56.34
C LYS A 6 56.74 -27.31 56.83
N HIS A 7 57.01 -26.63 57.95
CA HIS A 7 56.15 -25.56 58.46
C HIS A 7 56.39 -24.23 57.72
N THR A 8 57.62 -23.93 57.34
CA THR A 8 57.94 -22.73 56.56
C THR A 8 57.41 -22.80 55.12
N LEU A 9 57.38 -23.99 54.50
CA LEU A 9 56.83 -24.17 53.15
C LEU A 9 55.30 -24.09 53.10
N LYS A 10 54.60 -24.53 54.16
CA LYS A 10 53.13 -24.40 54.26
C LYS A 10 52.70 -22.95 54.51
N ILE A 11 53.44 -22.20 55.34
CA ILE A 11 53.15 -20.79 55.62
C ILE A 11 53.41 -19.92 54.36
N LEU A 12 54.42 -20.25 53.56
CA LEU A 12 54.72 -19.52 52.31
C LEU A 12 53.69 -19.79 51.19
N MET A 13 53.08 -20.98 51.15
CA MET A 13 52.00 -21.33 50.20
C MET A 13 50.64 -20.71 50.57
N SER A 14 50.37 -20.49 51.85
CA SER A 14 49.12 -19.83 52.30
C SER A 14 49.15 -18.30 52.21
N VAL A 15 50.33 -17.68 52.11
CA VAL A 15 50.47 -16.22 51.91
C VAL A 15 50.40 -15.82 50.43
N ILE A 16 50.71 -16.74 49.50
CA ILE A 16 50.63 -16.48 48.05
C ILE A 16 49.18 -16.61 47.51
N VAL A 17 48.30 -17.37 48.18
CA VAL A 17 46.89 -17.52 47.76
C VAL A 17 45.98 -16.42 48.34
N LEU A 18 46.40 -15.71 49.39
CA LEU A 18 45.64 -14.58 49.98
C LEU A 18 46.09 -13.21 49.45
N GLY A 19 47.08 -13.17 48.54
CA GLY A 19 47.59 -11.97 47.88
C GLY A 19 47.04 -11.71 46.47
N MET A 20 46.15 -12.57 45.97
CA MET A 20 45.52 -12.41 44.64
C MET A 20 44.05 -11.95 44.71
N SER A 21 43.59 -11.46 45.86
CA SER A 21 42.20 -11.04 46.08
C SER A 21 42.01 -9.53 46.28
N VAL A 22 43.01 -8.69 45.94
CA VAL A 22 42.89 -7.21 46.04
C VAL A 22 43.49 -6.43 44.84
N SER A 23 43.67 -7.05 43.68
CA SER A 23 44.15 -6.35 42.46
C SER A 23 43.18 -6.44 41.28
N SER A 24 41.89 -6.26 41.53
CA SER A 24 40.87 -6.06 40.49
C SER A 24 39.82 -5.01 40.87
N CYS A 25 40.11 -4.13 41.84
CA CYS A 25 39.19 -3.05 42.23
C CYS A 25 39.94 -1.73 42.38
N THR A 26 40.64 -1.32 41.33
CA THR A 26 41.05 0.07 41.11
C THR A 26 41.01 0.28 39.61
N ASP A 27 40.19 1.24 39.17
CA ASP A 27 40.03 1.71 37.79
C ASP A 27 38.99 1.03 36.90
N LEU A 28 37.84 0.57 37.42
CA LEU A 28 36.61 0.52 36.59
C LEU A 28 35.38 0.84 37.44
N ILE A 29 35.35 2.05 38.01
CA ILE A 29 34.09 2.81 38.03
C ILE A 29 33.87 3.20 36.57
N PHE A 30 33.30 2.27 35.80
CA PHE A 30 32.44 2.71 34.73
C PHE A 30 31.12 3.05 35.42
N ASP A 31 31.04 4.28 35.92
CA ASP A 31 29.76 4.99 35.94
C ASP A 31 29.44 5.36 34.48
N ASP A 32 29.42 4.35 33.59
CA ASP A 32 28.82 4.48 32.28
C ASP A 32 27.34 4.25 32.49
N ARG A 33 26.68 5.28 33.02
CA ARG A 33 25.31 5.52 32.61
C ARG A 33 25.38 6.07 31.18
N SER A 34 25.71 5.19 30.22
CA SER A 34 25.28 5.37 28.85
C SER A 34 23.76 5.43 28.95
N GLY A 35 23.26 6.67 28.85
CA GLY A 35 21.97 7.06 29.37
C GLY A 35 20.87 6.25 28.70
N CYS A 36 20.12 5.52 29.52
CA CYS A 36 18.78 4.98 29.24
C CYS A 36 18.35 5.23 27.80
N ASP A 37 18.61 4.29 26.91
CA ASP A 37 18.16 4.40 25.53
C ASP A 37 16.65 4.70 25.55
N ILE A 38 16.29 5.83 24.96
CA ILE A 38 14.92 6.33 24.85
C ILE A 38 14.56 6.34 23.38
N GLY A 39 13.30 6.04 23.08
CA GLY A 39 12.86 6.02 21.70
C GLY A 39 11.69 5.10 21.46
N VAL A 40 11.38 4.94 20.19
CA VAL A 40 10.21 4.22 19.71
C VAL A 40 10.64 3.11 18.76
N PHE A 41 10.21 1.89 19.04
CA PHE A 41 10.19 0.80 18.08
C PHE A 41 8.85 0.81 17.35
N VAL A 42 8.88 1.12 16.07
CA VAL A 42 7.70 1.12 15.20
C VAL A 42 7.63 -0.22 14.47
N LYS A 43 6.57 -0.99 14.73
CA LYS A 43 6.19 -2.17 13.94
C LYS A 43 5.18 -1.76 12.87
N PHE A 44 5.15 -2.50 11.77
CA PHE A 44 4.21 -2.29 10.68
C PHE A 44 3.33 -3.51 10.53
N LYS A 45 2.07 -3.29 10.18
CA LYS A 45 1.10 -4.35 9.96
C LYS A 45 0.29 -4.05 8.72
N TYR A 46 0.11 -5.02 7.84
CA TYR A 46 -0.82 -4.94 6.73
C TYR A 46 -1.88 -6.04 6.87
N ASP A 47 -2.80 -5.85 7.82
CA ASP A 47 -3.97 -6.72 8.06
C ASP A 47 -5.30 -6.07 7.64
N TYR A 48 -5.24 -4.84 7.14
CA TYR A 48 -6.38 -4.11 6.58
C TYR A 48 -6.68 -4.57 5.14
N ASN A 49 -6.92 -5.87 5.00
CA ASN A 49 -7.27 -6.57 3.77
C ASN A 49 -8.48 -7.49 4.00
N LEU A 50 -8.99 -8.12 2.94
CA LEU A 50 -10.13 -9.04 2.99
C LEU A 50 -9.76 -10.47 3.43
N GLN A 51 -8.46 -10.81 3.45
CA GLN A 51 -7.95 -12.09 3.95
C GLN A 51 -7.80 -12.11 5.47
N HIS A 52 -7.85 -10.94 6.12
CA HIS A 52 -7.71 -10.78 7.58
C HIS A 52 -6.40 -11.34 8.13
N SER A 53 -5.35 -11.31 7.32
CA SER A 53 -4.01 -11.73 7.71
C SER A 53 -3.06 -10.56 7.58
N ASP A 54 -2.10 -10.47 8.49
CA ASP A 54 -0.96 -9.60 8.27
C ASP A 54 -0.17 -10.12 7.07
N MET A 55 0.03 -9.24 6.09
CA MET A 55 0.67 -9.53 4.81
C MET A 55 1.90 -8.63 4.59
N PHE A 56 2.36 -7.92 5.63
CA PHE A 56 3.47 -6.97 5.54
C PHE A 56 4.74 -7.60 4.96
N ALA A 57 5.23 -8.68 5.59
CA ALA A 57 6.48 -9.34 5.23
C ALA A 57 6.47 -9.93 3.80
N ASP A 58 5.29 -10.30 3.30
CA ASP A 58 5.12 -10.89 1.97
C ASP A 58 5.06 -9.84 0.85
N HIS A 59 4.59 -8.61 1.14
CA HIS A 59 4.21 -7.65 0.11
C HIS A 59 5.01 -6.35 0.13
N VAL A 60 5.51 -5.91 1.28
CA VAL A 60 6.15 -4.61 1.42
C VAL A 60 7.66 -4.72 1.17
N GLY A 61 8.15 -3.94 0.20
CA GLY A 61 9.56 -3.89 -0.19
C GLY A 61 10.31 -2.67 0.33
N GLU A 62 9.62 -1.58 0.67
CA GLU A 62 10.21 -0.40 1.30
C GLU A 62 9.20 0.26 2.24
N VAL A 63 9.67 0.79 3.37
CA VAL A 63 8.91 1.71 4.21
C VAL A 63 9.71 2.99 4.43
N THR A 64 9.04 4.12 4.26
CA THR A 64 9.50 5.44 4.69
C THR A 64 8.58 5.96 5.78
N VAL A 65 9.13 6.33 6.93
CA VAL A 65 8.39 6.89 8.05
C VAL A 65 8.89 8.29 8.35
N TYR A 66 7.96 9.23 8.45
CA TYR A 66 8.15 10.60 8.89
C TYR A 66 7.67 10.74 10.33
N VAL A 67 8.44 11.46 11.14
CA VAL A 67 8.14 11.73 12.55
C VAL A 67 7.88 13.23 12.73
N PHE A 68 6.78 13.55 13.41
CA PHE A 68 6.34 14.90 13.71
C PHE A 68 6.22 15.10 15.22
N ASP A 69 6.52 16.30 15.72
CA ASP A 69 6.34 16.66 17.14
C ASP A 69 4.85 16.92 17.48
N GLU A 70 4.56 17.22 18.75
CA GLU A 70 3.20 17.54 19.23
C GLU A 70 2.56 18.75 18.53
N GLN A 71 3.36 19.63 17.90
CA GLN A 71 2.89 20.76 17.12
C GLN A 71 2.75 20.43 15.63
N GLY A 72 2.97 19.18 15.23
CA GLY A 72 2.91 18.75 13.83
C GLY A 72 4.14 19.14 13.01
N ARG A 73 5.24 19.60 13.62
CA ARG A 73 6.45 19.98 12.90
C ARG A 73 7.33 18.78 12.65
N TYR A 74 7.95 18.73 11.49
CA TYR A 74 8.87 17.66 11.11
C TYR A 74 10.06 17.54 12.08
N VAL A 75 10.36 16.31 12.50
CA VAL A 75 11.46 15.97 13.41
C VAL A 75 12.54 15.18 12.67
N THR A 76 12.16 14.05 12.08
CA THR A 76 13.09 13.15 11.41
C THR A 76 12.33 12.20 10.48
N GLU A 77 13.08 11.44 9.69
CA GLU A 77 12.56 10.36 8.87
C GLU A 77 13.53 9.20 8.87
N LYS A 78 13.00 8.02 8.52
CA LYS A 78 13.82 6.85 8.27
C LYS A 78 13.22 6.04 7.12
N VAL A 79 14.11 5.54 6.27
CA VAL A 79 13.79 4.69 5.12
C VAL A 79 14.50 3.36 5.30
N GLU A 80 13.76 2.26 5.16
CA GLU A 80 14.32 0.91 5.10
C GLU A 80 13.68 0.13 3.95
N ALA A 81 14.51 -0.57 3.18
CA ALA A 81 14.10 -1.31 1.98
C ALA A 81 14.70 -2.72 1.99
N ASN A 82 14.01 -3.64 1.34
CA ASN A 82 14.56 -4.93 0.93
C ASN A 82 15.45 -4.70 -0.31
N GLU A 83 16.69 -5.17 -0.23
CA GLU A 83 17.67 -5.11 -1.31
C GLU A 83 18.33 -6.48 -1.53
N ASP A 84 19.14 -6.60 -2.58
CA ASP A 84 19.86 -7.83 -2.90
C ASP A 84 20.72 -8.29 -1.72
N GLY A 85 20.35 -9.45 -1.16
CA GLY A 85 21.05 -10.07 -0.03
C GLY A 85 20.68 -9.56 1.36
N LEU A 86 19.82 -8.55 1.48
CA LEU A 86 19.33 -8.04 2.76
C LEU A 86 17.84 -7.67 2.66
N SER A 87 16.97 -8.44 3.31
CA SER A 87 15.52 -8.22 3.28
C SER A 87 14.94 -8.07 4.69
N PRO A 88 15.22 -6.97 5.40
CA PRO A 88 14.85 -6.82 6.80
C PRO A 88 13.33 -6.78 6.99
N LEU A 89 12.58 -6.28 6.00
CA LEU A 89 11.12 -6.18 6.10
C LEU A 89 10.41 -7.54 6.00
N LYS A 90 11.15 -8.60 5.62
CA LYS A 90 10.64 -9.98 5.60
C LYS A 90 10.79 -10.69 6.94
N ASP A 91 11.45 -10.08 7.91
CA ASP A 91 11.59 -10.62 9.26
C ASP A 91 10.32 -10.31 10.07
N ASP A 92 9.68 -11.34 10.62
CA ASP A 92 8.47 -11.21 11.45
C ASP A 92 8.72 -10.36 12.71
N ASP A 93 9.97 -10.29 13.18
CA ASP A 93 10.38 -9.49 14.33
C ASP A 93 10.86 -8.08 13.95
N TYR A 94 10.79 -7.71 12.66
CA TYR A 94 11.19 -6.41 12.17
C TYR A 94 10.51 -5.27 12.95
N SER A 95 11.32 -4.31 13.37
CA SER A 95 10.86 -3.06 13.95
C SER A 95 11.84 -1.94 13.64
N MET A 96 11.31 -0.79 13.25
CA MET A 96 12.08 0.39 12.93
C MET A 96 12.29 1.21 14.21
N PHE A 97 13.54 1.29 14.68
CA PHE A 97 13.89 2.09 15.85
C PHE A 97 14.11 3.56 15.50
N PHE A 98 13.54 4.45 16.33
CA PHE A 98 13.76 5.89 16.35
C PHE A 98 14.26 6.32 17.73
N ASP A 99 15.45 6.91 17.76
CA ASP A 99 15.99 7.58 18.95
C ASP A 99 15.35 8.96 19.07
N LEU A 100 14.37 9.08 19.98
CA LEU A 100 13.55 10.28 20.17
C LEU A 100 13.65 10.71 21.63
N PRO A 101 13.83 12.01 21.91
CA PRO A 101 13.79 12.52 23.26
C PRO A 101 12.39 12.40 23.87
N GLU A 102 12.28 12.70 25.16
CA GLU A 102 10.98 12.78 25.83
C GLU A 102 10.06 13.80 25.14
N GLY A 103 8.83 13.39 24.85
CA GLY A 103 7.88 14.18 24.08
C GLY A 103 6.75 13.35 23.51
N LYS A 104 5.88 13.99 22.73
CA LYS A 104 4.82 13.31 21.99
C LYS A 104 5.05 13.46 20.50
N TYR A 105 4.86 12.37 19.77
CA TYR A 105 5.17 12.31 18.35
C TYR A 105 4.04 11.68 17.55
N GLN A 106 3.84 12.14 16.33
CA GLN A 106 3.00 11.47 15.34
C GLN A 106 3.87 10.90 14.22
N PHE A 107 3.41 9.80 13.65
CA PHE A 107 4.11 9.09 12.60
C PHE A 107 3.23 9.02 11.35
N VAL A 108 3.82 9.31 10.19
CA VAL A 108 3.21 9.09 8.88
C VAL A 108 4.13 8.15 8.11
N ALA A 109 3.59 7.07 7.56
CA ALA A 109 4.35 6.07 6.83
C ALA A 109 3.79 5.91 5.41
N TYR A 110 4.69 5.97 4.43
CA TYR A 110 4.44 5.49 3.07
C TYR A 110 5.24 4.22 2.85
N ALA A 111 4.58 3.17 2.40
CA ALA A 111 5.23 1.92 2.06
C ALA A 111 4.96 1.55 0.61
N MET A 112 5.94 0.91 -0.02
CA MET A 112 5.94 0.53 -1.43
C MET A 112 6.29 -0.95 -1.55
N GLN A 113 5.85 -1.60 -2.62
CA GLN A 113 6.19 -3.01 -2.87
C GLN A 113 7.63 -3.13 -3.36
N ARG A 114 8.15 -2.07 -3.98
CA ARG A 114 9.52 -1.98 -4.48
C ARG A 114 10.24 -0.78 -3.87
N LYS A 115 11.57 -0.81 -3.98
CA LYS A 115 12.43 0.30 -3.55
C LYS A 115 12.10 1.56 -4.35
N TYR A 116 11.87 2.66 -3.66
CA TYR A 116 11.35 3.89 -4.27
C TYR A 116 12.35 4.59 -5.18
N SER A 117 13.65 4.51 -4.86
CA SER A 117 14.69 5.05 -5.75
C SER A 117 14.61 4.46 -7.15
N ASP A 118 14.22 3.19 -7.26
CA ASP A 118 14.15 2.49 -8.53
C ASP A 118 12.85 2.88 -9.25
N LEU A 119 11.74 2.98 -8.50
CA LEU A 119 10.44 3.38 -9.03
C LEU A 119 10.44 4.77 -9.67
N ILE A 120 11.13 5.75 -9.06
CA ILE A 120 11.17 7.12 -9.57
C ILE A 120 11.99 7.27 -10.86
N GLU A 121 12.92 6.36 -11.12
CA GLU A 121 13.76 6.35 -12.33
C GLU A 121 13.09 5.61 -13.51
N GLU A 122 12.10 4.76 -13.22
CA GLU A 122 11.40 4.00 -14.24
C GLU A 122 10.45 4.85 -15.11
N ASN A 123 10.07 4.30 -16.25
CA ASN A 123 9.01 4.86 -17.09
C ASN A 123 7.62 4.60 -16.48
N GLY A 124 6.57 5.12 -17.11
CA GLY A 124 5.18 4.95 -16.67
C GLY A 124 4.81 5.81 -15.47
N ALA A 125 3.56 5.68 -15.03
CA ALA A 125 3.01 6.43 -13.92
C ALA A 125 3.53 5.88 -12.58
N LYS A 126 3.69 6.76 -11.60
CA LYS A 126 4.18 6.43 -10.26
C LYS A 126 3.66 7.40 -9.22
N PHE A 127 3.60 6.96 -7.97
CA PHE A 127 3.34 7.83 -6.84
C PHE A 127 4.62 8.58 -6.46
N VAL A 128 4.53 9.90 -6.38
CA VAL A 128 5.61 10.81 -6.01
C VAL A 128 5.25 11.46 -4.69
N ARG A 129 6.11 11.30 -3.69
CA ARG A 129 5.91 11.91 -2.37
C ARG A 129 6.23 13.40 -2.46
N SER A 130 5.47 14.25 -1.76
CA SER A 130 5.76 15.68 -1.61
C SER A 130 7.23 15.89 -1.19
N ARG A 131 7.98 16.64 -1.98
CA ARG A 131 9.38 17.00 -1.65
C ARG A 131 9.40 18.08 -0.57
N GLY A 132 9.95 17.74 0.59
CA GLY A 132 10.19 18.70 1.69
C GLY A 132 11.45 18.43 2.50
N PHE A 133 12.37 17.59 2.00
CA PHE A 133 13.45 16.93 2.76
C PHE A 133 14.53 17.83 3.38
N TYR A 134 14.39 19.16 3.33
CA TYR A 134 15.28 20.11 3.99
C TYR A 134 14.55 21.32 4.60
N ASP A 135 13.22 21.38 4.56
CA ASP A 135 12.48 22.48 5.18
C ASP A 135 12.21 22.16 6.64
N ARG A 136 12.90 22.86 7.54
CA ARG A 136 12.65 22.75 8.99
C ARG A 136 11.28 23.30 9.40
N ASN A 137 10.54 23.91 8.48
CA ASN A 137 9.18 24.37 8.70
C ASN A 137 8.13 23.42 8.10
N LEU A 138 8.52 22.25 7.59
CA LEU A 138 7.57 21.25 7.08
C LEU A 138 6.60 20.85 8.19
N MET A 139 5.31 21.06 7.94
CA MET A 139 4.23 20.60 8.79
C MET A 139 3.75 19.24 8.32
N MET A 140 3.17 18.45 9.22
CA MET A 140 2.57 17.17 8.89
C MET A 140 1.50 17.34 7.81
N GLU A 141 0.72 18.43 7.85
CA GLU A 141 -0.33 18.70 6.86
C GLU A 141 0.19 18.99 5.45
N ASP A 142 1.48 19.33 5.31
CA ASP A 142 2.10 19.58 4.01
C ASP A 142 2.48 18.26 3.30
N LEU A 143 2.45 17.12 4.01
CA LEU A 143 2.74 15.83 3.38
C LEU A 143 1.59 15.40 2.48
N ASN A 144 1.96 14.98 1.27
CA ASN A 144 1.07 14.27 0.37
C ASN A 144 1.84 13.28 -0.50
N VAL A 145 1.09 12.45 -1.22
CA VAL A 145 1.61 11.62 -2.29
C VAL A 145 0.74 11.82 -3.53
N GLU A 146 1.40 12.12 -4.64
CA GLU A 146 0.79 12.47 -5.92
C GLU A 146 1.08 11.40 -6.97
N LEU A 147 0.04 10.83 -7.57
CA LEU A 147 0.14 9.99 -8.74
C LEU A 147 0.47 10.85 -9.95
N SER A 148 1.63 10.60 -10.55
CA SER A 148 2.09 11.33 -11.73
C SER A 148 1.07 11.25 -12.86
N HIS A 149 0.71 12.41 -13.41
CA HIS A 149 -0.25 12.54 -14.50
C HIS A 149 0.27 13.57 -15.53
N LYS A 150 -0.28 13.53 -16.74
CA LYS A 150 0.08 14.45 -17.82
C LYS A 150 -1.12 15.28 -18.24
N VAL A 151 -0.84 16.49 -18.72
CA VAL A 151 -1.81 17.31 -19.44
C VAL A 151 -1.88 16.81 -20.87
N SER A 152 -3.09 16.62 -21.40
CA SER A 152 -3.47 16.30 -22.79
C SER A 152 -3.80 14.84 -23.10
N ASP A 153 -5.00 14.42 -22.75
CA ASP A 153 -5.76 13.57 -23.67
C ASP A 153 -6.37 14.42 -24.83
N ILE A 154 -7.12 13.79 -25.74
CA ILE A 154 -7.71 14.47 -26.91
C ILE A 154 -8.72 15.59 -26.54
N ASP A 155 -9.25 15.54 -25.32
CA ASP A 155 -10.25 16.47 -24.78
C ASP A 155 -9.64 17.51 -23.84
N GLY A 156 -8.33 17.45 -23.59
CA GLY A 156 -7.61 18.35 -22.67
C GLY A 156 -7.70 17.96 -21.19
N ASN A 157 -8.17 16.76 -20.86
CA ASN A 157 -8.17 16.26 -19.49
C ASN A 157 -6.78 15.79 -19.06
N LEU A 158 -6.60 15.72 -17.75
CA LEU A 158 -5.45 15.06 -17.14
C LEU A 158 -5.61 13.55 -17.27
N TYR A 159 -4.51 12.84 -17.50
CA TYR A 159 -4.53 11.38 -17.57
C TYR A 159 -3.30 10.75 -16.92
N ILE A 160 -3.47 9.52 -16.44
CA ILE A 160 -2.41 8.70 -15.85
C ILE A 160 -1.71 7.94 -16.99
N ASP A 161 -0.48 8.31 -17.30
CA ASP A 161 0.30 7.69 -18.37
C ASP A 161 1.07 6.46 -17.86
N HIS A 162 0.43 5.29 -17.94
CA HIS A 162 1.01 4.03 -17.52
C HIS A 162 2.21 3.57 -18.36
N GLN A 163 2.35 4.02 -19.62
CA GLN A 163 3.36 3.51 -20.57
C GLN A 163 3.46 1.97 -20.61
N ASN A 164 2.30 1.31 -20.61
CA ASN A 164 2.17 -0.15 -20.59
C ASN A 164 2.76 -0.85 -19.35
N LEU A 165 2.87 -0.16 -18.22
CA LEU A 165 3.36 -0.70 -16.97
C LEU A 165 2.32 -0.52 -15.84
N PRO A 166 2.17 -1.52 -14.96
CA PRO A 166 1.34 -1.35 -13.77
C PRO A 166 1.98 -0.32 -12.82
N LEU A 167 1.18 0.22 -11.90
CA LEU A 167 1.70 1.00 -10.79
C LEU A 167 2.40 0.07 -9.78
N ASP A 168 3.32 0.62 -8.99
CA ASP A 168 3.73 -0.07 -7.76
C ASP A 168 2.61 -0.02 -6.70
N THR A 169 2.60 -0.96 -5.77
CA THR A 169 1.61 -0.95 -4.69
C THR A 169 2.00 0.07 -3.63
N LEU A 170 1.14 1.08 -3.42
CA LEU A 170 1.27 2.05 -2.34
C LEU A 170 0.44 1.62 -1.13
N TRP A 171 1.07 1.62 0.04
CA TRP A 171 0.38 1.65 1.32
C TRP A 171 0.68 2.93 2.08
N HIS A 172 -0.28 3.32 2.93
CA HIS A 172 -0.16 4.48 3.80
C HIS A 172 -0.64 4.15 5.22
N SER A 173 -0.02 4.78 6.22
CA SER A 173 -0.49 4.77 7.60
C SER A 173 -0.18 6.12 8.24
N LYS A 174 -1.06 6.55 9.13
CA LYS A 174 -0.80 7.62 10.09
C LYS A 174 -1.10 7.10 11.49
N SER A 175 -0.32 7.49 12.49
CA SER A 175 -0.65 7.21 13.89
C SER A 175 -1.98 7.86 14.26
N ASP A 176 -2.93 7.08 14.77
CA ASP A 176 -4.25 7.58 15.19
C ASP A 176 -4.12 8.64 16.28
N GLU A 177 -3.23 8.41 17.24
CA GLU A 177 -2.95 9.28 18.38
C GLU A 177 -1.44 9.54 18.51
N PRO A 178 -1.02 10.66 19.12
CA PRO A 178 0.39 10.90 19.43
C PRO A 178 0.96 9.83 20.36
N VAL A 179 2.16 9.35 20.05
CA VAL A 179 2.93 8.40 20.87
C VAL A 179 3.79 9.18 21.86
N GLU A 180 3.58 8.92 23.15
CA GLU A 180 4.33 9.56 24.23
C GLU A 180 5.61 8.77 24.53
N VAL A 181 6.77 9.40 24.31
CA VAL A 181 8.08 8.91 24.71
C VAL A 181 8.38 9.42 26.11
N VAL A 182 8.65 8.49 27.03
CA VAL A 182 8.94 8.80 28.43
C VAL A 182 10.37 8.43 28.78
N GLN A 183 11.00 9.22 29.66
CA GLN A 183 12.39 8.99 30.04
C GLN A 183 12.62 7.59 30.61
N GLY A 184 13.67 6.93 30.12
CA GLY A 184 14.15 5.65 30.62
C GLY A 184 13.32 4.43 30.25
N LYS A 185 12.49 4.53 29.19
CA LYS A 185 11.75 3.39 28.62
C LYS A 185 11.75 3.46 27.10
N TYR A 186 11.83 2.29 26.48
CA TYR A 186 11.44 2.11 25.09
C TYR A 186 9.91 2.06 24.97
N VAL A 187 9.40 2.69 23.92
CA VAL A 187 7.99 2.65 23.53
C VAL A 187 7.84 1.78 22.30
N TYR A 188 6.78 0.99 22.25
CA TYR A 188 6.44 0.17 21.09
C TYR A 188 5.15 0.70 20.47
N HIS A 189 5.19 0.96 19.18
CA HIS A 189 4.05 1.47 18.42
C HIS A 189 3.84 0.61 17.17
N THR A 190 2.59 0.49 16.72
CA THR A 190 2.26 -0.25 15.51
C THR A 190 1.53 0.67 14.55
N LEU A 191 2.03 0.75 13.32
CA LEU A 191 1.39 1.43 12.21
C LEU A 191 0.64 0.42 11.34
N SER A 192 -0.67 0.58 11.27
CA SER A 192 -1.57 -0.24 10.44
C SER A 192 -1.68 0.35 9.03
N LEU A 193 -1.09 -0.34 8.07
CA LEU A 193 -1.02 0.07 6.68
C LEU A 193 -2.34 -0.21 5.95
N VAL A 194 -2.81 0.79 5.20
CA VAL A 194 -3.93 0.71 4.27
C VAL A 194 -3.40 0.73 2.84
N ARG A 195 -3.79 -0.24 2.01
CA ARG A 195 -3.41 -0.29 0.59
C ARG A 195 -4.25 0.70 -0.21
N ASN A 196 -3.59 1.63 -0.87
CA ASN A 196 -4.23 2.65 -1.68
C ASN A 196 -4.44 2.23 -3.14
N THR A 197 -3.55 1.44 -3.73
CA THR A 197 -3.70 1.06 -5.14
C THR A 197 -4.71 -0.05 -5.36
N LYS A 198 -5.50 0.11 -6.44
CA LYS A 198 -6.56 -0.83 -6.84
C LYS A 198 -6.28 -1.34 -8.24
N VAL A 199 -6.37 -2.65 -8.42
CA VAL A 199 -6.37 -3.34 -9.72
C VAL A 199 -7.81 -3.59 -10.12
N ILE A 200 -8.16 -3.18 -11.34
CA ILE A 200 -9.48 -3.41 -11.94
C ILE A 200 -9.26 -4.11 -13.27
N SER A 201 -9.58 -5.40 -13.36
CA SER A 201 -9.57 -6.15 -14.62
C SER A 201 -10.94 -6.07 -15.27
N VAL A 202 -11.00 -5.64 -16.53
CA VAL A 202 -12.25 -5.51 -17.28
C VAL A 202 -12.23 -6.49 -18.45
N VAL A 203 -13.28 -7.31 -18.54
CA VAL A 203 -13.50 -8.24 -19.64
C VAL A 203 -14.78 -7.86 -20.37
N LEU A 204 -14.70 -7.73 -21.69
CA LEU A 204 -15.83 -7.47 -22.57
C LEU A 204 -16.21 -8.74 -23.33
N ARG A 205 -17.50 -9.08 -23.31
CA ARG A 205 -18.11 -10.15 -24.11
C ARG A 205 -19.31 -9.60 -24.85
N ASP A 206 -19.47 -9.94 -26.12
CA ASP A 206 -20.69 -9.62 -26.87
C ASP A 206 -21.63 -10.84 -26.85
N ILE A 207 -22.89 -10.63 -26.48
CA ILE A 207 -23.91 -11.70 -26.45
C ILE A 207 -24.50 -11.94 -27.85
N GLU A 208 -24.60 -10.88 -28.67
CA GLU A 208 -25.25 -10.90 -29.97
C GLU A 208 -24.26 -11.27 -31.09
N GLU A 209 -23.05 -10.71 -31.03
CA GLU A 209 -21.97 -10.92 -31.99
C GLU A 209 -20.66 -11.39 -31.30
N PRO A 210 -20.65 -12.58 -30.67
CA PRO A 210 -19.51 -13.03 -29.84
C PRO A 210 -18.19 -13.15 -30.62
N ASP A 211 -18.25 -13.46 -31.91
CA ASP A 211 -17.06 -13.61 -32.77
C ASP A 211 -16.50 -12.24 -33.23
N ALA A 212 -17.25 -11.15 -33.08
CA ALA A 212 -16.88 -9.81 -33.50
C ALA A 212 -16.19 -8.99 -32.40
N MET A 213 -16.24 -9.44 -31.14
CA MET A 213 -15.62 -8.74 -30.01
C MET A 213 -14.11 -8.59 -30.24
N ASN A 214 -13.65 -7.34 -30.23
CA ASN A 214 -12.24 -6.96 -30.28
C ASN A 214 -12.02 -5.74 -29.37
N ILE A 215 -11.11 -5.85 -28.40
CA ILE A 215 -10.83 -4.78 -27.45
C ILE A 215 -10.34 -3.49 -28.13
N ASP A 216 -9.67 -3.60 -29.29
CA ASP A 216 -9.12 -2.45 -30.02
C ASP A 216 -10.21 -1.53 -30.59
N ASP A 217 -11.46 -2.01 -30.70
CA ASP A 217 -12.61 -1.22 -31.15
C ASP A 217 -13.16 -0.30 -30.06
N TYR A 218 -12.59 -0.32 -28.85
CA TYR A 218 -13.06 0.45 -27.70
C TYR A 218 -12.00 1.40 -27.15
N ASP A 219 -12.44 2.59 -26.73
CA ASP A 219 -11.70 3.47 -25.82
C ASP A 219 -12.21 3.19 -24.41
N MET A 220 -11.28 3.00 -23.46
CA MET A 220 -11.62 2.64 -22.08
C MET A 220 -10.87 3.52 -21.10
N TYR A 221 -11.57 4.03 -20.09
CA TYR A 221 -10.97 4.83 -19.03
C TYR A 221 -11.83 4.81 -17.77
N ILE A 222 -11.20 5.00 -16.61
CA ILE A 222 -11.87 5.40 -15.37
C ILE A 222 -11.75 6.91 -15.28
N ASP A 223 -12.87 7.61 -15.38
CA ASP A 223 -12.92 9.07 -15.25
C ASP A 223 -12.92 9.49 -13.79
N GLY A 224 -12.31 10.64 -13.51
CA GLY A 224 -12.30 11.22 -12.18
C GLY A 224 -11.45 10.48 -11.16
N ALA A 225 -10.38 9.77 -11.52
CA ALA A 225 -9.51 9.12 -10.53
C ALA A 225 -8.80 10.15 -9.62
N ASN A 226 -8.75 9.86 -8.32
CA ASN A 226 -8.00 10.64 -7.34
C ASN A 226 -6.49 10.50 -7.56
N VAL A 227 -5.78 11.61 -7.72
CA VAL A 227 -4.32 11.58 -7.94
C VAL A 227 -3.51 12.14 -6.78
N ILE A 228 -4.11 12.74 -5.76
CA ILE A 228 -3.38 13.27 -4.61
C ILE A 228 -4.01 12.69 -3.34
N LEU A 229 -3.18 12.14 -2.45
CA LEU A 229 -3.57 11.68 -1.12
C LEU A 229 -2.76 12.47 -0.07
N ASN A 230 -3.46 13.07 0.89
CA ASN A 230 -2.87 13.88 1.96
C ASN A 230 -2.24 12.99 3.06
N TYR A 231 -1.56 13.62 4.00
CA TYR A 231 -0.91 13.02 5.17
C TYR A 231 -1.79 12.10 6.03
N ASP A 232 -3.11 12.27 5.98
CA ASP A 232 -4.11 11.47 6.70
C ASP A 232 -4.83 10.45 5.80
N ASN A 233 -4.30 10.24 4.59
CA ASN A 233 -4.87 9.42 3.52
C ASN A 233 -6.14 9.97 2.86
N THR A 234 -6.61 11.17 3.22
CA THR A 234 -7.78 11.76 2.54
C THR A 234 -7.41 12.15 1.11
N PRO A 235 -8.32 11.98 0.14
CA PRO A 235 -8.07 12.46 -1.22
C PRO A 235 -8.11 13.99 -1.25
N ASP A 236 -7.22 14.59 -2.04
CA ASP A 236 -7.41 15.97 -2.51
C ASP A 236 -8.13 15.95 -3.86
N ASN A 237 -9.35 16.48 -3.87
CA ASN A 237 -10.23 16.48 -5.04
C ASN A 237 -9.99 17.66 -6.01
N SER A 238 -9.00 18.52 -5.74
CA SER A 238 -8.68 19.66 -6.62
C SER A 238 -8.13 19.23 -7.98
N VAL A 239 -7.53 18.04 -8.05
CA VAL A 239 -6.98 17.46 -9.28
C VAL A 239 -7.51 16.03 -9.43
N ARG A 240 -8.12 15.76 -10.60
CA ARG A 240 -8.64 14.44 -10.96
C ARG A 240 -8.15 14.11 -12.37
N ALA A 241 -7.88 12.83 -12.63
CA ALA A 241 -7.35 12.38 -13.91
C ALA A 241 -8.11 11.16 -14.46
N ARG A 242 -8.05 10.96 -15.77
CA ARG A 242 -8.49 9.71 -16.41
C ARG A 242 -7.43 8.63 -16.22
N CYS A 243 -7.82 7.46 -15.71
CA CYS A 243 -6.99 6.27 -15.68
C CYS A 243 -7.28 5.44 -16.93
N THR A 244 -6.29 5.23 -17.79
CA THR A 244 -6.40 4.29 -18.92
C THR A 244 -5.88 2.91 -18.52
N PRO A 245 -6.21 1.83 -19.24
CA PRO A 245 -5.59 0.53 -19.02
C PRO A 245 -4.07 0.62 -19.18
N TYR A 246 -3.32 -0.15 -18.39
CA TYR A 246 -1.90 -0.35 -18.63
C TYR A 246 -1.64 -1.54 -19.58
N VAL A 247 -2.63 -2.38 -19.84
CA VAL A 247 -2.53 -3.45 -20.83
C VAL A 247 -3.91 -3.84 -21.33
N SER A 248 -3.99 -4.22 -22.60
CA SER A 248 -5.18 -4.83 -23.20
C SER A 248 -4.78 -5.99 -24.11
N TRP A 249 -5.65 -6.99 -24.23
CA TRP A 249 -5.45 -8.12 -25.12
C TRP A 249 -6.77 -8.80 -25.48
N ASN A 250 -6.74 -9.67 -26.50
CA ASN A 250 -7.88 -10.49 -26.87
C ASN A 250 -7.60 -11.97 -26.57
N THR A 251 -8.63 -12.70 -26.17
CA THR A 251 -8.61 -14.17 -26.05
C THR A 251 -9.85 -14.76 -26.70
N GLN A 252 -9.87 -16.08 -26.85
CA GLN A 252 -11.03 -16.83 -27.34
C GLN A 252 -11.44 -17.87 -26.31
N ASP A 253 -12.73 -18.17 -26.23
CA ASP A 253 -13.19 -19.33 -25.48
C ASP A 253 -12.47 -20.59 -25.97
N PRO A 254 -12.12 -21.53 -25.07
CA PRO A 254 -11.58 -22.81 -25.50
C PRO A 254 -12.58 -23.52 -26.41
N ASP A 255 -12.11 -24.16 -27.49
CA ASP A 255 -12.94 -24.97 -28.38
C ASP A 255 -13.33 -26.28 -27.67
N VAL A 256 -14.36 -26.21 -26.81
CA VAL A 256 -14.75 -27.34 -25.94
C VAL A 256 -15.82 -28.25 -26.53
N ASN A 257 -16.41 -27.93 -27.69
CA ASN A 257 -17.24 -28.79 -28.56
C ASN A 257 -18.04 -27.92 -29.54
N SER A 258 -18.19 -28.40 -30.78
CA SER A 258 -18.68 -27.71 -32.00
C SER A 258 -20.14 -27.20 -32.01
N ARG A 259 -20.77 -26.96 -30.84
CA ARG A 259 -22.19 -26.56 -30.72
C ARG A 259 -22.40 -25.16 -30.16
N SER A 260 -21.35 -24.53 -29.63
CA SER A 260 -21.35 -23.13 -29.22
C SER A 260 -20.25 -22.44 -30.00
N GLY A 261 -20.54 -21.31 -30.66
CA GLY A 261 -19.51 -20.51 -31.33
C GLY A 261 -18.40 -20.13 -30.36
N VAL A 262 -17.17 -20.03 -30.87
CA VAL A 262 -16.00 -19.62 -30.09
C VAL A 262 -16.11 -18.11 -29.88
N GLY A 263 -16.55 -17.68 -28.70
CA GLY A 263 -16.66 -16.25 -28.41
C GLY A 263 -15.29 -15.62 -28.19
N ASN A 264 -15.05 -14.47 -28.84
CA ASN A 264 -13.93 -13.62 -28.52
C ASN A 264 -14.20 -12.86 -27.22
N MET A 265 -13.15 -12.58 -26.47
CA MET A 265 -13.17 -11.77 -25.26
C MET A 265 -12.09 -10.71 -25.36
N GLY A 266 -12.48 -9.46 -25.13
CA GLY A 266 -11.55 -8.35 -24.98
C GLY A 266 -11.22 -8.12 -23.50
N HIS A 267 -9.96 -7.90 -23.18
CA HIS A 267 -9.47 -7.71 -21.82
C HIS A 267 -8.73 -6.39 -21.70
N ALA A 268 -8.91 -5.71 -20.57
CA ALA A 268 -8.17 -4.50 -20.23
C ALA A 268 -7.94 -4.43 -18.71
N ASP A 269 -6.68 -4.31 -18.30
CA ASP A 269 -6.34 -4.16 -16.89
C ASP A 269 -5.97 -2.71 -16.58
N PHE A 270 -6.57 -2.20 -15.50
CA PHE A 270 -6.30 -0.89 -14.93
C PHE A 270 -5.60 -1.05 -13.59
N MET A 271 -4.78 -0.06 -13.25
CA MET A 271 -4.31 0.12 -11.89
C MET A 271 -4.46 1.59 -11.51
N THR A 272 -5.26 1.89 -10.51
CA THR A 272 -5.60 3.25 -10.09
C THR A 272 -5.28 3.49 -8.61
N SER A 273 -5.41 4.73 -8.18
CA SER A 273 -5.27 5.16 -6.78
C SER A 273 -6.45 4.69 -5.90
N ARG A 274 -6.52 5.24 -4.69
CA ARG A 274 -7.57 4.92 -3.72
C ARG A 274 -8.93 5.34 -4.28
N ILE A 275 -9.85 4.37 -4.34
CA ILE A 275 -11.25 4.58 -4.73
C ILE A 275 -12.04 5.03 -3.49
N ILE A 276 -12.75 6.14 -3.63
CA ILE A 276 -13.47 6.79 -2.53
C ILE A 276 -14.95 6.83 -2.88
N LEU A 277 -15.79 6.40 -1.94
CA LEU A 277 -17.23 6.62 -2.00
C LEU A 277 -17.55 8.00 -1.45
N HIS A 278 -18.00 8.90 -2.32
CA HIS A 278 -18.36 10.26 -1.93
C HIS A 278 -19.80 10.35 -1.44
N ASP A 279 -20.12 11.42 -0.71
CA ASP A 279 -21.50 11.72 -0.30
C ASP A 279 -22.40 11.99 -1.51
N SER A 280 -21.82 12.52 -2.59
CA SER A 280 -22.47 12.78 -3.88
C SER A 280 -21.91 11.84 -4.94
N THR A 281 -22.79 11.03 -5.54
CA THR A 281 -22.39 10.08 -6.59
C THR A 281 -21.90 10.75 -7.88
N ALA A 282 -22.05 12.07 -8.01
CA ALA A 282 -21.50 12.84 -9.12
C ALA A 282 -19.98 13.08 -8.98
N ASP A 283 -19.43 12.91 -7.77
CA ASP A 283 -18.01 13.06 -7.48
C ASP A 283 -17.26 11.71 -7.51
N ASP A 284 -17.99 10.61 -7.70
CA ASP A 284 -17.42 9.25 -7.77
C ASP A 284 -16.73 8.99 -9.12
N GLU A 285 -15.78 8.06 -9.11
CA GLU A 285 -15.13 7.60 -10.33
C GLU A 285 -16.12 6.85 -11.24
N VAL A 286 -16.00 7.06 -12.56
CA VAL A 286 -16.89 6.44 -13.56
C VAL A 286 -16.07 5.59 -14.52
N LEU A 287 -16.37 4.30 -14.61
CA LEU A 287 -15.79 3.44 -15.66
C LEU A 287 -16.55 3.68 -16.96
N VAL A 288 -15.84 4.10 -18.00
CA VAL A 288 -16.37 4.37 -19.33
C VAL A 288 -15.72 3.44 -20.35
N VAL A 289 -16.55 2.81 -21.18
CA VAL A 289 -16.14 2.07 -22.38
C VAL A 289 -16.92 2.63 -23.55
N LYS A 290 -16.20 3.20 -24.51
CA LYS A 290 -16.76 3.87 -25.68
C LYS A 290 -16.38 3.09 -26.94
N ASN A 291 -17.38 2.71 -27.72
CA ASN A 291 -17.14 2.09 -29.02
C ASN A 291 -16.62 3.15 -30.01
N LYS A 292 -15.44 2.94 -30.59
CA LYS A 292 -14.79 3.88 -31.52
C LYS A 292 -15.54 4.03 -32.83
N ASN A 293 -16.21 2.97 -33.28
CA ASN A 293 -16.92 2.93 -34.56
C ASN A 293 -18.25 3.69 -34.48
N THR A 294 -19.01 3.51 -33.38
CA THR A 294 -20.32 4.16 -33.20
C THR A 294 -20.24 5.47 -32.42
N GLY A 295 -19.15 5.69 -31.67
CA GLY A 295 -18.97 6.84 -30.79
C GLY A 295 -19.82 6.81 -29.52
N LYS A 296 -20.53 5.71 -29.24
CA LYS A 296 -21.41 5.57 -28.07
C LYS A 296 -20.66 4.98 -26.87
N ASN A 297 -21.03 5.45 -25.68
CA ASN A 297 -20.62 4.82 -24.43
C ASN A 297 -21.44 3.54 -24.25
N VAL A 298 -20.81 2.39 -24.48
CA VAL A 298 -21.45 1.07 -24.31
C VAL A 298 -21.46 0.64 -22.84
N ILE A 299 -20.54 1.18 -22.04
CA ILE A 299 -20.52 1.08 -20.57
C ILE A 299 -20.25 2.47 -20.01
N GLU A 300 -21.06 2.90 -19.05
CA GLU A 300 -20.86 4.09 -18.23
C GLU A 300 -21.44 3.77 -16.84
N VAL A 301 -20.58 3.49 -15.87
CA VAL A 301 -21.01 3.01 -14.54
C VAL A 301 -20.24 3.69 -13.43
N ASN A 302 -20.94 4.07 -12.36
CA ASN A 302 -20.31 4.52 -11.11
C ASN A 302 -19.52 3.36 -10.52
N LEU A 303 -18.19 3.48 -10.52
CA LEU A 303 -17.27 2.43 -10.14
C LEU A 303 -17.33 2.13 -8.63
N PRO A 304 -17.24 3.11 -7.71
CA PRO A 304 -17.43 2.85 -6.27
C PRO A 304 -18.73 2.11 -5.94
N ASP A 305 -19.88 2.52 -6.49
CA ASP A 305 -21.15 1.81 -6.27
C ASP A 305 -21.08 0.38 -6.79
N LEU A 306 -20.57 0.19 -8.01
CA LEU A 306 -20.46 -1.13 -8.63
C LEU A 306 -19.65 -2.10 -7.76
N LEU A 307 -18.46 -1.67 -7.30
CA LEU A 307 -17.57 -2.49 -6.48
C LEU A 307 -18.17 -2.78 -5.09
N THR A 308 -18.80 -1.78 -4.46
CA THR A 308 -19.39 -1.93 -3.12
C THR A 308 -20.60 -2.86 -3.09
N ARG A 309 -21.12 -3.30 -4.24
CA ARG A 309 -22.14 -4.36 -4.28
C ARG A 309 -21.62 -5.70 -3.78
N LEU A 310 -20.30 -5.88 -3.70
CA LEU A 310 -19.65 -7.03 -3.07
C LEU A 310 -19.49 -6.88 -1.54
N SER A 311 -19.79 -5.71 -0.95
CA SER A 311 -19.61 -5.46 0.49
C SER A 311 -20.43 -6.38 1.41
N SER A 312 -21.48 -7.00 0.89
CA SER A 312 -22.25 -8.05 1.58
C SER A 312 -21.56 -9.41 1.61
N TYR A 313 -20.30 -9.51 1.16
CA TYR A 313 -19.51 -10.74 1.14
C TYR A 313 -19.49 -11.47 2.48
N ASP A 314 -19.25 -10.72 3.57
CA ASP A 314 -19.26 -11.26 4.91
C ASP A 314 -20.30 -10.52 5.74
N GLU A 315 -21.53 -11.05 5.72
CA GLU A 315 -22.66 -10.54 6.52
C GLU A 315 -22.35 -10.52 8.02
N THR A 316 -21.35 -11.28 8.48
CA THR A 316 -20.93 -11.31 9.88
C THR A 316 -20.02 -10.13 10.24
N LYS A 317 -19.26 -9.59 9.28
CA LYS A 317 -18.33 -8.47 9.48
C LYS A 317 -18.96 -7.11 9.28
N ARG A 318 -19.97 -7.00 8.40
CA ARG A 318 -20.74 -5.75 8.16
C ARG A 318 -19.85 -4.53 7.90
N TYR A 319 -18.93 -4.66 6.95
CA TYR A 319 -18.07 -3.53 6.55
C TYR A 319 -18.91 -2.32 6.14
N THR A 320 -18.42 -1.14 6.48
CA THR A 320 -18.87 0.05 5.74
C THR A 320 -18.46 -0.10 4.28
N LYS A 321 -19.18 0.56 3.37
CA LYS A 321 -18.84 0.52 1.94
C LYS A 321 -17.39 0.98 1.68
N GLN A 322 -16.95 2.06 2.35
CA GLN A 322 -15.58 2.55 2.22
C GLN A 322 -14.54 1.57 2.78
N GLU A 323 -14.80 0.97 3.96
CA GLU A 323 -13.91 -0.05 4.50
C GLU A 323 -13.75 -1.24 3.56
N PHE A 324 -14.83 -1.67 2.90
CA PHE A 324 -14.76 -2.72 1.89
C PHE A 324 -13.87 -2.31 0.70
N LEU A 325 -14.03 -1.09 0.18
CA LEU A 325 -13.20 -0.55 -0.90
C LEU A 325 -11.72 -0.46 -0.50
N ASP A 326 -11.43 -0.08 0.74
CA ASP A 326 -10.07 0.04 1.24
C ASP A 326 -9.40 -1.33 1.43
N ARG A 327 -10.14 -2.33 1.93
CA ARG A 327 -9.65 -3.71 2.12
C ARG A 327 -9.49 -4.48 0.82
N GLY A 328 -10.38 -4.25 -0.15
CA GLY A 328 -10.35 -4.92 -1.45
C GLY A 328 -9.41 -4.22 -2.43
N TYR A 329 -8.70 -4.98 -3.27
CA TYR A 329 -7.67 -4.41 -4.15
C TYR A 329 -7.55 -5.04 -5.55
N ASP A 330 -8.20 -6.16 -5.84
CA ASP A 330 -8.05 -6.94 -7.08
C ASP A 330 -9.40 -7.35 -7.67
N TYR A 331 -10.12 -6.38 -8.25
CA TYR A 331 -11.48 -6.56 -8.75
C TYR A 331 -11.49 -7.04 -10.20
N ASP A 332 -12.41 -7.97 -10.52
CA ASP A 332 -12.68 -8.42 -11.89
C ASP A 332 -14.11 -8.05 -12.31
N LEU A 333 -14.25 -7.41 -13.47
CA LEU A 333 -15.50 -6.92 -14.03
C LEU A 333 -15.71 -7.53 -15.42
N THR A 334 -16.54 -8.57 -15.53
CA THR A 334 -16.91 -9.15 -16.83
C THR A 334 -18.24 -8.58 -17.30
N PHE A 335 -18.20 -7.66 -18.26
CA PHE A 335 -19.36 -7.07 -18.90
C PHE A 335 -19.82 -7.90 -20.10
N PHE A 336 -21.13 -8.03 -20.22
CA PHE A 336 -21.78 -8.67 -21.35
C PHE A 336 -22.60 -7.63 -22.11
N LEU A 337 -22.20 -7.35 -23.34
CA LEU A 337 -22.77 -6.35 -24.23
C LEU A 337 -23.92 -6.95 -25.06
N ALA A 338 -24.92 -6.12 -25.36
CA ALA A 338 -26.01 -6.39 -26.28
C ALA A 338 -26.28 -5.11 -27.08
N GLY A 339 -25.94 -5.14 -28.37
CA GLY A 339 -25.91 -3.95 -29.22
C GLY A 339 -24.99 -2.85 -28.67
N ASP A 340 -25.51 -1.63 -28.58
CA ASP A 340 -24.75 -0.45 -28.13
C ASP A 340 -24.78 -0.23 -26.59
N SER A 341 -25.08 -1.25 -25.79
CA SER A 341 -25.13 -1.15 -24.32
C SER A 341 -24.74 -2.46 -23.62
N TRP A 342 -24.43 -2.39 -22.34
CA TRP A 342 -24.16 -3.56 -21.50
C TRP A 342 -25.45 -4.12 -20.90
N ALA A 343 -25.71 -5.42 -21.07
CA ALA A 343 -26.87 -6.10 -20.51
C ALA A 343 -26.70 -6.41 -19.02
N TYR A 344 -25.54 -6.94 -18.65
CA TYR A 344 -25.20 -7.24 -17.27
C TYR A 344 -23.68 -7.34 -17.07
N VAL A 345 -23.27 -7.25 -15.81
CA VAL A 345 -21.87 -7.41 -15.40
C VAL A 345 -21.77 -8.44 -14.29
N ASN A 346 -20.75 -9.29 -14.34
CA ASN A 346 -20.31 -10.09 -13.21
C ASN A 346 -19.15 -9.37 -12.53
N VAL A 347 -19.33 -9.07 -11.24
CA VAL A 347 -18.32 -8.40 -10.41
C VAL A 347 -17.76 -9.43 -9.43
N SER A 348 -16.45 -9.60 -9.38
CA SER A 348 -15.74 -10.39 -8.36
C SER A 348 -14.51 -9.64 -7.84
N ILE A 349 -13.88 -10.20 -6.82
CA ILE A 349 -12.59 -9.76 -6.29
C ILE A 349 -11.82 -11.00 -5.87
N GLY A 350 -10.51 -11.05 -6.09
CA GLY A 350 -9.74 -12.30 -6.12
C GLY A 350 -9.82 -13.19 -4.87
N VAL A 351 -10.01 -12.59 -3.70
CA VAL A 351 -10.23 -13.33 -2.44
C VAL A 351 -11.58 -14.08 -2.39
N LEU A 352 -12.54 -13.69 -3.23
CA LEU A 352 -13.87 -14.28 -3.28
C LEU A 352 -13.92 -15.43 -4.26
N GLY A 353 -14.43 -16.58 -3.80
CA GLY A 353 -14.75 -17.72 -4.66
C GLY A 353 -16.06 -17.57 -5.46
N TRP A 354 -16.64 -16.37 -5.54
CA TRP A 354 -17.93 -16.12 -6.18
C TRP A 354 -17.97 -14.74 -6.85
N SER A 355 -18.91 -14.57 -7.80
CA SER A 355 -19.17 -13.28 -8.46
C SER A 355 -20.63 -12.84 -8.29
N LYS A 356 -20.85 -11.53 -8.22
CA LYS A 356 -22.18 -10.92 -8.19
C LYS A 356 -22.58 -10.50 -9.60
N ARG A 357 -23.67 -11.05 -10.10
CA ARG A 357 -24.28 -10.59 -11.35
C ARG A 357 -25.18 -9.38 -11.08
N ILE A 358 -24.98 -8.32 -11.84
CA ILE A 358 -25.76 -7.08 -11.77
C ILE A 358 -26.32 -6.80 -13.16
N GLN A 359 -27.63 -6.63 -13.25
CA GLN A 359 -28.31 -6.30 -14.50
C GLN A 359 -28.27 -4.79 -14.72
N ASN A 360 -28.15 -4.38 -15.97
CA ASN A 360 -28.46 -3.01 -16.35
C ASN A 360 -29.97 -2.83 -16.29
N VAL A 361 -30.44 -1.90 -15.47
CA VAL A 361 -31.88 -1.64 -15.27
C VAL A 361 -32.44 -0.62 -16.26
N GLU A 362 -31.59 -0.02 -17.08
CA GLU A 362 -31.96 0.96 -18.10
C GLU A 362 -32.23 0.35 -19.48
N LEU A 363 -31.96 -0.96 -19.63
CA LEU A 363 -32.18 -1.74 -20.85
C LEU A 363 -33.61 -2.30 -20.97
#